data_AF-A0A432XGN9-F1
#
_entry.id   AF-A0A432XGN9-F1
#
_cell.length_a   1.000
_cell.length_b   1.000
_cell.length_c   1.000
_cell.angle_alpha   90.00
_cell.angle_beta   90.00
_cell.angle_gamma   90.00
#
_symmetry.space_group_name_H-M   'P 1'
#
loop_
_entity.id
_entity.type
_entity.pdbx_description
1 polymer ?
#
loop_
_entity_poly.entity_id
_entity_poly.type
_entity_poly.pdbx_seq_one_letter_code
_entity_poly.pdbx_strand_id
1 'polypeptide(L)'
;MKAPSANVTSEQLMNDVIPKLRTVEFILESKLKAAIQNSTDAQQKEKYERQRQEFELELMMIQMNLDHLLSRYADIIKPQDGTRGENTYLELDDSERVALSAIMNLYSKVSALASTL
;
A
#
# COMPACT_ATOMS: atom_id res chain seq x y z
N MET A 1 13.92 9.99 -13.69
CA MET A 1 12.71 9.66 -12.92
C MET A 1 12.14 10.97 -12.38
N LYS A 2 10.86 11.27 -12.63
CA LYS A 2 10.23 12.51 -12.14
C LYS A 2 10.14 12.38 -10.61
N ALA A 3 10.71 13.33 -9.87
CA ALA A 3 10.59 13.32 -8.41
C ALA A 3 9.10 13.27 -8.05
N PRO A 4 8.66 12.38 -7.15
CA PRO A 4 7.31 12.43 -6.63
C PRO A 4 7.05 13.84 -6.09
N SER A 5 5.92 14.43 -6.46
CA SER A 5 5.55 15.77 -6.00
C SER A 5 5.62 15.82 -4.48
N ALA A 6 6.08 16.94 -3.92
CA ALA A 6 6.10 17.15 -2.47
C ALA A 6 4.70 17.08 -1.84
N ASN A 7 3.65 17.08 -2.68
CA ASN A 7 2.26 17.06 -2.26
C ASN A 7 1.49 15.92 -2.93
N VAL A 8 0.49 15.42 -2.21
CA VAL A 8 -0.58 14.53 -2.69
C VAL A 8 -1.92 15.19 -2.38
N THR A 9 -2.98 14.94 -3.15
CA THR A 9 -4.30 15.44 -2.75
C THR A 9 -5.02 14.48 -1.80
N SER A 10 -5.91 15.00 -0.94
CA SER A 10 -6.76 14.17 -0.07
C SER A 10 -7.59 13.18 -0.88
N GLU A 11 -8.06 13.57 -2.07
CA GLU A 11 -8.76 12.68 -2.99
C GLU A 11 -7.88 11.55 -3.54
N GLN A 12 -6.65 11.85 -3.97
CA GLN A 12 -5.69 10.83 -4.42
C GLN A 12 -5.37 9.83 -3.30
N LEU A 13 -5.17 10.33 -2.09
CA LEU A 13 -4.90 9.49 -0.92
C LEU A 13 -6.07 8.52 -0.65
N MET A 14 -7.30 9.04 -0.67
CA MET A 14 -8.50 8.27 -0.33
C MET A 14 -8.99 7.33 -1.43
N ASN A 15 -8.88 7.74 -2.69
CA ASN A 15 -9.47 7.02 -3.82
C ASN A 15 -8.46 6.17 -4.60
N ASP A 16 -7.16 6.35 -4.37
CA ASP A 16 -6.12 5.61 -5.10
C ASP A 16 -5.15 4.90 -4.15
N VAL A 17 -4.50 5.64 -3.27
CA VAL A 17 -3.43 5.12 -2.39
C VAL A 17 -3.95 4.10 -1.38
N ILE A 18 -4.95 4.47 -0.58
CA ILE A 18 -5.54 3.58 0.43
C ILE A 18 -6.18 2.33 -0.22
N PRO A 19 -6.96 2.43 -1.31
CA PRO A 19 -7.48 1.26 -2.00
C PRO A 19 -6.39 0.32 -2.52
N LYS A 20 -5.26 0.83 -3.03
CA LYS A 20 -4.12 -0.01 -3.44
C LYS A 20 -3.47 -0.72 -2.26
N LEU A 21 -3.29 -0.04 -1.14
CA LEU A 21 -2.81 -0.64 0.10
C LEU A 21 -3.68 -1.81 0.53
N ARG A 22 -5.00 -1.61 0.59
CA ARG A 22 -5.95 -2.68 0.92
C ARG A 22 -5.92 -3.84 -0.07
N THR A 23 -5.69 -3.54 -1.34
CA THR A 23 -5.56 -4.58 -2.37
C THR A 23 -4.30 -5.41 -2.17
N VAL A 24 -3.17 -4.79 -1.82
CA VAL A 24 -1.93 -5.49 -1.47
C VAL A 24 -2.15 -6.39 -0.26
N GLU A 25 -2.68 -5.84 0.83
CA GLU A 25 -3.01 -6.60 2.05
C GLU A 25 -3.87 -7.82 1.74
N PHE A 26 -4.95 -7.61 0.97
CA PHE A 26 -5.84 -8.68 0.56
C PHE A 26 -5.12 -9.77 -0.24
N ILE A 27 -4.31 -9.41 -1.24
CA ILE A 27 -3.60 -10.41 -2.06
C ILE A 27 -2.63 -11.23 -1.23
N LEU A 28 -1.89 -10.60 -0.31
CA LEU A 28 -0.94 -11.30 0.55
C LEU A 28 -1.65 -12.28 1.48
N GLU A 29 -2.70 -11.83 2.18
CA GLU A 29 -3.42 -12.63 3.18
C GLU A 29 -4.37 -13.68 2.59
N SER A 30 -4.82 -13.51 1.34
CA SER A 30 -5.72 -14.46 0.69
C SER A 30 -4.98 -15.31 -0.34
N LYS A 31 -4.61 -14.72 -1.48
CA LYS A 31 -4.14 -15.45 -2.65
C LYS A 31 -2.76 -16.06 -2.42
N LEU A 32 -1.79 -15.27 -1.97
CA LEU A 32 -0.43 -15.76 -1.78
C LEU A 32 -0.36 -16.79 -0.65
N LYS A 33 -1.06 -16.53 0.46
CA LYS A 33 -1.22 -17.50 1.55
C LYS A 33 -1.84 -18.82 1.09
N ALA A 34 -2.92 -18.78 0.30
CA ALA A 34 -3.53 -19.98 -0.25
C ALA A 34 -2.60 -20.72 -1.22
N ALA A 35 -1.88 -20.00 -2.09
CA ALA A 35 -0.92 -20.60 -3.02
C ALA A 35 0.22 -21.34 -2.29
N ILE A 36 0.73 -20.76 -1.19
CA ILE A 36 1.72 -21.41 -0.33
C ILE A 36 1.16 -22.68 0.33
N GLN A 37 -0.06 -22.61 0.87
CA GLN A 37 -0.71 -23.71 1.58
C GLN A 37 -1.02 -24.89 0.64
N ASN A 38 -1.44 -24.59 -0.59
CA ASN A 38 -1.87 -25.59 -1.58
C ASN A 38 -0.74 -26.06 -2.52
N SER A 39 0.44 -25.45 -2.46
CA SER A 39 1.58 -25.86 -3.30
C SER A 39 2.07 -27.26 -2.93
N THR A 40 2.09 -28.15 -3.91
CA THR A 40 2.69 -29.50 -3.82
C THR A 40 4.17 -29.51 -4.21
N ASP A 41 4.65 -28.44 -4.86
CA ASP A 41 6.06 -28.23 -5.19
C ASP A 41 6.76 -27.46 -4.06
N ALA A 42 7.77 -28.11 -3.45
CA ALA A 42 8.56 -27.55 -2.36
C ALA A 42 9.37 -26.31 -2.79
N GLN A 43 9.93 -26.30 -4.00
CA GLN A 43 10.72 -25.17 -4.51
C GLN A 43 9.81 -23.96 -4.76
N GLN A 44 8.64 -24.20 -5.35
CA GLN A 44 7.65 -23.15 -5.59
C GLN A 44 7.10 -22.59 -4.26
N LYS A 45 6.88 -23.45 -3.27
CA LYS A 45 6.45 -23.04 -1.93
C LYS A 45 7.50 -22.15 -1.25
N GLU A 46 8.77 -22.54 -1.27
CA GLU A 46 9.86 -21.73 -0.70
C GLU A 46 9.96 -20.37 -1.39
N LYS A 47 9.84 -20.34 -2.72
CA LYS A 47 9.81 -19.10 -3.50
C LYS A 47 8.68 -18.17 -3.05
N TYR A 48 7.46 -18.69 -2.89
CA TYR A 48 6.32 -17.88 -2.44
C TYR A 48 6.46 -17.41 -0.99
N GLU A 49 6.98 -18.24 -0.08
CA GLU A 49 7.26 -17.81 1.30
C GLU A 49 8.27 -16.66 1.35
N ARG A 50 9.35 -16.74 0.56
CA ARG A 50 10.34 -15.67 0.48
C ARG A 50 9.73 -14.37 -0.06
N GLN A 51 8.94 -14.46 -1.14
CA GLN A 51 8.23 -13.31 -1.69
C GLN A 51 7.25 -12.70 -0.67
N ARG A 52 6.52 -13.54 0.09
CA ARG A 52 5.61 -13.07 1.13
C ARG A 52 6.35 -12.25 2.19
N GLN A 53 7.46 -12.76 2.70
CA GLN A 53 8.29 -12.07 3.70
C GLN A 53 8.82 -10.72 3.18
N GLU A 54 9.33 -10.69 1.94
CA GLU A 54 9.81 -9.46 1.32
C GLU A 54 8.70 -8.40 1.19
N PHE A 55 7.50 -8.82 0.75
CA PHE A 55 6.35 -7.92 0.62
C PHE A 55 5.80 -7.47 1.98
N GLU A 56 5.76 -8.34 2.98
CA GLU A 56 5.32 -8.00 4.35
C GLU A 56 6.22 -6.93 4.98
N LEU A 57 7.55 -7.00 4.77
CA LEU A 57 8.49 -5.99 5.23
C LEU A 57 8.29 -4.64 4.52
N GLU A 58 8.13 -4.63 3.19
CA GLU A 58 7.86 -3.41 2.42
C GLU A 58 6.51 -2.80 2.84
N LEU A 59 5.48 -3.63 3.04
CA LEU A 59 4.15 -3.23 3.48
C LEU A 59 4.17 -2.59 4.87
N MET A 60 4.89 -3.18 5.84
CA MET A 60 4.99 -2.65 7.19
C MET A 60 5.59 -1.24 7.21
N MET A 61 6.67 -1.01 6.44
CA MET A 61 7.27 0.33 6.31
C MET A 61 6.29 1.33 5.68
N ILE A 62 5.54 0.91 4.65
CA ILE A 62 4.53 1.77 4.02
C ILE A 62 3.43 2.13 5.02
N GLN A 63 2.89 1.15 5.74
CA GLN A 63 1.81 1.36 6.71
C GLN A 63 2.23 2.35 7.80
N MET A 64 3.43 2.19 8.38
CA MET A 64 3.93 3.09 9.42
C MET A 64 3.97 4.56 8.94
N ASN A 65 4.45 4.80 7.72
CA ASN A 65 4.54 6.16 7.17
C ASN A 65 3.18 6.69 6.72
N LEU A 66 2.30 5.82 6.21
CA LEU A 66 0.94 6.22 5.83
C LEU A 66 0.11 6.55 7.06
N ASP A 67 0.24 5.79 8.15
CA ASP A 67 -0.43 6.05 9.43
C ASP A 67 -0.01 7.40 10.02
N HIS A 68 1.28 7.75 9.90
CA HIS A 68 1.77 9.08 10.25
C HIS A 68 1.07 10.18 9.43
N LEU A 69 1.03 10.03 8.10
CA LEU A 69 0.37 10.99 7.20
C LEU A 69 -1.13 11.14 7.52
N LEU A 70 -1.83 10.01 7.69
CA LEU A 70 -3.26 9.98 7.99
C LEU A 70 -3.58 10.57 9.36
N SER A 71 -2.70 10.40 10.33
CA SER A 71 -2.83 11.01 11.65
C SER A 71 -2.60 12.52 11.57
N ARG A 72 -1.61 12.98 10.81
CA ARG A 72 -1.30 14.41 10.64
C ARG A 72 -2.43 15.18 9.96
N TYR A 73 -3.14 14.55 9.03
CA TYR A 73 -4.24 15.16 8.27
C TYR A 73 -5.62 14.59 8.61
N ALA A 74 -5.79 14.03 9.80
CA ALA A 74 -7.04 13.37 10.21
C ALA A 74 -8.27 14.27 10.04
N ASP A 75 -8.17 15.55 10.43
CA ASP A 75 -9.29 16.51 10.36
C ASP A 75 -9.69 16.85 8.92
N ILE A 76 -8.76 16.76 7.97
CA ILE A 76 -9.01 17.02 6.54
C ILE A 76 -9.63 15.78 5.89
N ILE A 77 -9.11 14.61 6.23
CA ILE A 77 -9.47 13.33 5.58
C ILE A 77 -10.78 12.76 6.15
N LYS A 78 -11.06 13.01 7.44
CA LYS A 78 -12.27 12.59 8.15
C LYS A 78 -12.83 13.76 8.97
N PRO A 79 -13.43 14.76 8.32
CA PRO A 79 -14.05 15.88 9.02
C PRO A 79 -15.17 15.38 9.96
N GLN A 80 -15.18 15.89 11.20
CA GLN A 80 -16.06 15.40 12.27
C GLN A 80 -17.54 15.71 12.03
N ASP A 81 -17.84 16.70 11.19
CA ASP A 81 -19.20 17.22 10.97
C ASP A 81 -19.96 16.46 9.87
N GLY A 82 -19.42 15.35 9.36
CA GLY A 82 -20.03 14.55 8.30
C GLY A 82 -20.07 15.24 6.92
N THR A 83 -19.47 16.43 6.80
CA THR A 83 -19.29 17.14 5.54
C THR A 83 -18.31 16.39 4.66
N ARG A 84 -18.53 16.42 3.34
CA ARG A 84 -17.50 15.94 2.40
C ARG A 84 -16.29 16.86 2.51
N GLY A 85 -15.15 16.32 2.93
CA GLY A 85 -13.89 17.07 2.96
C GLY A 85 -13.56 17.62 1.58
N GLU A 86 -13.11 18.87 1.52
CA GLU A 86 -12.63 19.46 0.27
C GLU A 86 -11.38 18.70 -0.22
N ASN A 87 -11.17 18.72 -1.55
CA ASN A 87 -9.95 18.16 -2.11
C ASN A 87 -8.79 19.11 -1.82
N THR A 88 -7.91 18.74 -0.91
CA THR A 88 -6.84 19.60 -0.37
C THR A 88 -5.48 18.99 -0.69
N TYR A 89 -4.51 19.85 -1.01
CA TYR A 89 -3.11 19.43 -1.13
C TYR A 89 -2.53 19.18 0.26
N LEU A 90 -2.03 17.96 0.47
CA LEU A 90 -1.34 17.51 1.66
C LEU A 90 0.16 17.53 1.36
N GLU A 91 0.93 18.26 2.15
CA GLU A 91 2.38 18.21 2.06
C GLU A 91 2.87 16.87 2.60
N LEU A 92 3.97 16.37 2.05
CA LEU A 92 4.59 15.11 2.41
C LEU A 92 6.00 15.37 2.94
N ASP A 93 6.32 14.76 4.07
CA ASP A 93 7.71 14.60 4.45
C ASP A 93 8.42 13.57 3.54
N ASP A 94 9.74 13.47 3.69
CA ASP A 94 10.53 12.60 2.81
C ASP A 94 10.17 11.11 2.98
N SER A 95 9.82 10.68 4.19
CA SER A 95 9.46 9.29 4.47
C SER A 95 8.07 8.93 3.92
N GLU A 96 7.11 9.83 4.03
CA GLU A 96 5.76 9.70 3.44
C GLU A 96 5.81 9.69 1.91
N ARG A 97 6.68 10.52 1.33
CA ARG A 97 6.90 10.55 -0.12
C ARG A 97 7.49 9.23 -0.63
N VAL A 98 8.45 8.67 0.10
CA VAL A 98 9.00 7.34 -0.20
C VAL A 98 7.90 6.27 -0.08
N ALA A 99 7.07 6.31 0.96
CA ALA A 99 5.97 5.37 1.15
C ALA A 99 4.93 5.42 0.01
N LEU A 100 4.60 6.62 -0.48
CA LEU A 100 3.69 6.80 -1.63
C LEU A 100 4.26 6.24 -2.94
N SER A 101 5.56 6.36 -3.16
CA SER A 101 6.18 5.70 -4.32
C SER A 101 6.26 4.18 -4.11
N ALA A 102 6.57 3.74 -2.90
CA ALA A 102 6.72 2.33 -2.56
C ALA A 102 5.39 1.59 -2.70
N ILE A 103 4.26 2.18 -2.28
CA ILE A 103 2.96 1.51 -2.40
C ILE A 103 2.54 1.28 -3.86
N MET A 104 2.85 2.22 -4.75
CA MET A 104 2.59 2.05 -6.19
C MET A 104 3.41 0.90 -6.78
N ASN A 105 4.68 0.81 -6.40
CA ASN A 105 5.57 -0.26 -6.82
C ASN A 105 5.13 -1.62 -6.24
N LEU A 106 4.84 -1.68 -4.93
CA LEU A 106 4.41 -2.89 -4.24
C LEU A 106 3.09 -3.39 -4.83
N TYR A 107 2.12 -2.51 -5.04
CA TYR A 107 0.86 -2.84 -5.72
C TYR A 107 1.10 -3.47 -7.10
N SER A 108 2.00 -2.90 -7.90
CA SER A 108 2.33 -3.46 -9.22
C SER A 108 2.95 -4.86 -9.12
N LYS A 109 3.97 -5.05 -8.26
CA LYS A 109 4.63 -6.35 -8.04
C LYS A 109 3.64 -7.42 -7.57
N VAL A 110 2.84 -7.09 -6.56
CA VAL A 110 1.90 -8.02 -5.91
C VAL A 110 0.74 -8.36 -6.84
N SER A 111 0.24 -7.39 -7.61
CA SER A 111 -0.81 -7.64 -8.62
C SER A 111 -0.31 -8.49 -9.79
N ALA A 112 0.94 -8.28 -10.23
CA ALA A 112 1.56 -9.11 -11.26
C ALA A 112 1.72 -10.55 -10.77
N LEU A 113 2.20 -10.74 -9.54
CA LEU A 113 2.26 -12.08 -8.91
C LEU A 113 0.88 -12.72 -8.83
N ALA A 114 -0.13 -11.99 -8.34
CA ALA A 114 -1.49 -12.50 -8.17
C ALA A 114 -2.18 -12.92 -9.47
N SER A 115 -1.71 -12.43 -10.61
CA SER A 115 -2.20 -12.83 -11.93
C SER A 115 -1.61 -14.17 -12.40
N THR A 116 -0.63 -14.70 -11.65
CA THR A 116 0.05 -15.97 -11.91
C THR A 116 -0.18 -17.05 -10.84
N LEU A 117 -0.86 -16.68 -9.75
CA LEU A 117 -1.29 -17.60 -8.68
C LEU A 117 -2.59 -18.30 -9.08
#